data_AF-A0AAV1IAN1-F1
#
_entry.id   AF-A0AAV1IAN1-F1
#
_cell.length_a   1.000
_cell.length_b   1.000
_cell.length_c   1.000
_cell.angle_alpha   90.00
_cell.angle_beta   90.00
_cell.angle_gamma   90.00
#
_symmetry.space_group_name_H-M   'P 1'
#
loop_
_entity.id
_entity.type
_entity.pdbx_description
1 polymer ?
#
loop_
_entity_poly.entity_id
_entity_poly.type
_entity_poly.pdbx_seq_one_letter_code
_entity_poly.pdbx_strand_id
1 'polypeptide(L)'
;MDAVVPASANFPVLPSIGFPYQSTFAIEGQQKFDASAQFAGAFQKPEGQLIAAPMDHSVVPQQGSNGGLPYRLSTIERQELELARRRAEKAAEGKRANAAQARAKRRASRPRPEDRPGEQGEGGEGSNGEEDDLEAKLANTKDEKEAKRLRRLLRNRVSAQQARERKKSYVSNLEQQAKAHEQSVVKLEQKVKTLERENNMLRQIIKNIQNPGDRSVPDAP
;
A
#
# COMPACT_ATOMS: atom_id res chain seq x y z
N MET A 1 -25.58 14.37 -63.23
CA MET A 1 -26.32 13.92 -62.03
C MET A 1 -26.56 12.45 -62.25
N ASP A 2 -25.82 11.58 -61.56
CA ASP A 2 -26.26 10.25 -61.12
C ASP A 2 -25.11 9.58 -60.37
N ALA A 3 -25.36 9.34 -59.10
CA ALA A 3 -24.48 8.63 -58.19
C ALA A 3 -24.63 7.12 -58.42
N VAL A 4 -23.53 6.43 -58.68
CA VAL A 4 -23.48 4.97 -58.62
C VAL A 4 -22.34 4.58 -57.68
N VAL A 5 -22.74 4.09 -56.51
CA VAL A 5 -21.92 3.45 -55.49
C VAL A 5 -21.34 2.16 -56.07
N PRO A 6 -20.07 1.82 -55.75
CA PRO A 6 -19.73 0.41 -55.66
C PRO A 6 -19.14 0.02 -54.29
N ALA A 7 -19.87 -0.90 -53.67
CA ALA A 7 -19.38 -2.11 -53.02
C ALA A 7 -18.39 -2.01 -51.85
N SER A 8 -18.95 -2.14 -50.65
CA SER A 8 -18.59 -3.14 -49.63
C SER A 8 -17.10 -3.53 -49.58
N ALA A 9 -16.33 -2.81 -48.78
CA ALA A 9 -14.99 -3.23 -48.35
C ALA A 9 -15.11 -4.46 -47.42
N ASN A 10 -14.91 -5.64 -47.99
CA ASN A 10 -14.80 -6.89 -47.26
C ASN A 10 -13.36 -6.99 -46.72
N PHE A 11 -13.11 -6.47 -45.52
CA PHE A 11 -11.82 -6.60 -44.85
C PHE A 11 -11.67 -8.04 -44.30
N PRO A 12 -10.59 -8.76 -44.60
CA PRO A 12 -10.34 -10.05 -43.99
C PRO A 12 -10.06 -9.89 -42.50
N VAL A 13 -10.91 -10.48 -41.67
CA VAL A 13 -10.71 -10.62 -40.22
C VAL A 13 -9.53 -11.56 -40.01
N LEU A 14 -8.39 -11.03 -39.57
CA LEU A 14 -7.24 -11.83 -39.15
C LEU A 14 -7.60 -12.60 -37.87
N PRO A 15 -7.22 -13.89 -37.76
CA PRO A 15 -7.52 -14.68 -36.58
C PRO A 15 -6.77 -14.13 -35.37
N SER A 16 -7.50 -13.95 -34.27
CA SER A 16 -6.99 -13.55 -32.96
C SER A 16 -6.00 -14.60 -32.45
N ILE A 17 -4.70 -14.36 -32.66
CA ILE A 17 -3.62 -15.12 -32.03
C ILE A 17 -3.59 -14.68 -30.56
N GLY A 18 -4.28 -15.44 -29.71
CA GLY A 18 -4.18 -15.31 -28.27
C GLY A 18 -2.76 -15.66 -27.82
N PHE A 19 -2.03 -14.67 -27.32
CA PHE A 19 -0.79 -14.90 -26.58
C PHE A 19 -1.15 -15.28 -25.14
N PRO A 20 -0.85 -16.52 -24.67
CA PRO A 20 -0.98 -16.82 -23.25
C PRO A 20 0.19 -16.18 -22.50
N TYR A 21 -0.10 -15.13 -21.73
CA TYR A 21 0.82 -14.66 -20.68
C TYR A 21 0.83 -15.71 -19.55
N GLN A 22 1.75 -16.67 -19.63
CA GLN A 22 2.16 -17.49 -18.48
C GLN A 22 3.31 -16.75 -17.78
N SER A 23 3.00 -16.09 -16.67
CA SER A 23 4.00 -15.53 -15.75
C SER A 23 4.41 -16.61 -14.75
N THR A 24 5.41 -17.42 -15.08
CA THR A 24 6.10 -18.27 -14.11
C THR A 24 7.36 -17.56 -13.60
N PHE A 25 7.22 -16.80 -12.51
CA PHE A 25 8.38 -16.45 -11.68
C PHE A 25 8.63 -17.60 -10.70
N ALA A 26 9.59 -18.46 -11.03
CA ALA A 26 10.22 -19.35 -10.07
C ALA A 26 11.21 -18.54 -9.22
N ILE A 27 10.98 -18.50 -7.90
CA ILE A 27 11.98 -18.07 -6.93
C ILE A 27 12.43 -19.33 -6.19
N GLU A 28 13.52 -19.91 -6.68
CA GLU A 28 14.26 -20.95 -6.00
C GLU A 28 15.28 -20.28 -5.07
N GLY A 29 15.08 -20.47 -3.77
CA GLY A 29 15.90 -19.87 -2.71
C GLY A 29 15.43 -20.33 -1.35
N GLN A 30 15.71 -21.59 -1.02
CA GLN A 30 15.48 -22.14 0.31
C GLN A 30 16.40 -21.44 1.33
N GLN A 31 15.82 -20.75 2.32
CA GLN A 31 16.42 -20.70 3.65
C GLN A 31 15.42 -21.28 4.64
N LYS A 32 15.74 -22.49 5.09
CA LYS A 32 15.07 -23.18 6.17
C LYS A 32 15.40 -22.44 7.46
N PHE A 33 14.40 -21.83 8.09
CA PHE A 33 14.51 -21.47 9.50
C PHE A 33 13.95 -22.64 10.30
N ASP A 34 14.85 -23.35 10.98
CA ASP A 34 14.51 -24.43 11.91
C ASP A 34 13.80 -23.83 13.14
N ALA A 35 12.47 -23.77 13.07
CA ALA A 35 11.62 -23.48 14.22
C ALA A 35 11.35 -24.77 14.99
N SER A 36 12.38 -25.37 15.58
CA SER A 36 12.19 -26.44 16.56
C SER A 36 13.14 -26.29 17.73
N ALA A 37 12.56 -26.49 18.91
CA ALA A 37 13.13 -26.48 20.25
C ALA A 37 13.02 -25.15 21.05
N GLN A 38 12.42 -25.31 22.23
CA GLN A 38 12.52 -24.48 23.43
C GLN A 38 11.46 -23.38 23.66
N PHE A 39 10.20 -23.79 23.83
CA PHE A 39 9.45 -23.37 25.01
C PHE A 39 8.37 -24.41 25.36
N ALA A 40 8.80 -25.52 25.97
CA ALA A 40 7.89 -26.43 26.65
C ALA A 40 7.52 -25.81 28.02
N GLY A 41 6.53 -24.94 28.01
CA GLY A 41 5.87 -24.42 29.20
C GLY A 41 4.41 -24.82 29.17
N ALA A 42 4.05 -25.86 29.94
CA ALA A 42 2.69 -26.34 30.09
C ALA A 42 1.77 -25.21 30.58
N PHE A 43 0.92 -24.71 29.70
CA PHE A 43 -0.24 -23.90 30.08
C PHE A 43 -1.50 -24.68 29.70
N GLN A 44 -1.99 -25.47 30.66
CA GLN A 44 -3.27 -26.13 30.60
C GLN A 44 -4.35 -25.05 30.42
N LYS A 45 -4.93 -24.93 29.23
CA LYS A 45 -6.12 -24.10 29.02
C LYS A 45 -7.34 -24.85 29.58
N PRO A 46 -8.20 -24.21 30.37
CA PRO A 46 -9.46 -24.81 30.77
C PRO A 46 -10.35 -24.98 29.51
N GLU A 47 -10.92 -26.16 29.41
CA GLU A 47 -11.78 -26.64 28.33
C GLU A 47 -13.02 -25.73 28.19
N GLY A 48 -13.36 -25.33 26.96
CA GLY A 48 -14.65 -24.66 26.71
C GLY A 48 -14.71 -23.57 25.64
N GLN A 49 -13.76 -23.45 24.70
CA GLN A 49 -13.93 -22.55 23.55
C GLN A 49 -13.81 -23.31 22.22
N LEU A 50 -14.95 -23.36 21.51
CA LEU A 50 -15.05 -23.85 20.14
C LEU A 50 -14.08 -23.06 19.25
N ILE A 51 -13.12 -23.76 18.66
CA ILE A 51 -12.22 -23.22 17.64
C ILE A 51 -13.05 -23.03 16.38
N ALA A 52 -13.21 -21.78 15.92
CA ALA A 52 -13.81 -21.50 14.62
C ALA A 52 -12.93 -22.15 13.53
N ALA A 53 -13.52 -23.03 12.73
CA ALA A 53 -12.84 -23.69 11.62
C ALA A 53 -12.36 -22.66 10.58
N PRO A 54 -11.22 -22.91 9.89
CA PRO A 54 -10.72 -22.01 8.86
C PRO A 54 -11.68 -22.02 7.66
N MET A 55 -12.23 -20.84 7.33
CA MET A 55 -13.11 -20.66 6.17
C MET A 55 -12.30 -20.69 4.88
N ASP A 56 -12.57 -21.65 4.02
CA ASP A 56 -12.11 -21.71 2.62
C ASP A 56 -12.72 -20.54 1.81
N HIS A 57 -11.91 -19.82 1.03
CA HIS A 57 -12.32 -18.58 0.33
C HIS A 57 -12.74 -18.81 -1.13
N SER A 58 -13.10 -20.05 -1.50
CA SER A 58 -13.43 -20.43 -2.87
C SER A 58 -14.91 -20.76 -3.11
N VAL A 59 -15.82 -20.16 -2.33
CA VAL A 59 -17.27 -20.18 -2.61
C VAL A 59 -17.79 -18.76 -2.69
N VAL A 60 -18.08 -18.29 -3.90
CA VAL A 60 -18.94 -17.12 -4.10
C VAL A 60 -20.30 -17.49 -3.50
N PRO A 61 -20.80 -16.81 -2.47
CA PRO A 61 -22.14 -17.06 -2.00
C PRO A 61 -23.07 -16.58 -3.12
N GLN A 62 -23.64 -17.52 -3.86
CA GLN A 62 -24.84 -17.26 -4.63
C GLN A 62 -25.84 -16.74 -3.60
N GLN A 63 -26.17 -15.45 -3.71
CA GLN A 63 -27.11 -14.79 -2.82
C GLN A 63 -28.44 -15.53 -2.96
N GLY A 64 -28.67 -16.48 -2.05
CA GLY A 64 -29.99 -17.01 -1.79
C GLY A 64 -30.85 -15.82 -1.42
N SER A 65 -31.81 -15.54 -2.28
CA SER A 65 -32.88 -14.57 -2.13
C SER A 65 -33.76 -14.95 -0.92
N ASN A 66 -33.25 -14.77 0.29
CA ASN A 66 -34.07 -14.74 1.48
C ASN A 66 -34.47 -13.29 1.73
N GLY A 67 -35.54 -12.89 1.04
CA GLY A 67 -36.25 -11.64 1.26
C GLY A 67 -36.82 -11.59 2.66
N GLY A 68 -35.99 -11.22 3.64
CA GLY A 68 -36.47 -10.67 4.90
C GLY A 68 -36.96 -9.26 4.63
N LEU A 69 -38.25 -9.11 4.35
CA LEU A 69 -38.88 -7.80 4.26
C LEU A 69 -38.53 -6.99 5.53
N PRO A 70 -38.08 -5.73 5.41
CA PRO A 70 -37.84 -4.91 6.59
C PRO A 70 -39.17 -4.82 7.35
N TYR A 71 -39.17 -5.21 8.62
CA TYR A 71 -40.33 -5.06 9.49
C TYR A 71 -40.84 -3.62 9.35
N ARG A 72 -42.03 -3.45 8.75
CA ARG A 72 -42.65 -2.12 8.65
C ARG A 72 -43.13 -1.78 10.04
N LEU A 73 -42.25 -1.15 10.84
CA LEU A 73 -42.60 -0.68 12.18
C LEU A 73 -43.87 0.18 12.06
N SER A 74 -44.85 -0.14 12.89
CA SER A 74 -46.07 0.65 13.06
C SER A 74 -45.72 2.09 13.45
N THR A 75 -46.66 3.00 13.25
CA THR A 75 -46.45 4.43 13.58
C THR A 75 -46.05 4.63 15.05
N ILE A 76 -46.58 3.79 15.95
CA ILE A 76 -46.28 3.83 17.37
C ILE A 76 -44.84 3.36 17.64
N GLU A 77 -44.45 2.20 17.08
CA GLU A 77 -43.10 1.67 17.27
C GLU A 77 -42.02 2.59 16.68
N ARG A 78 -42.32 3.33 15.60
CA ARG A 78 -41.42 4.37 15.07
C ARG A 78 -41.23 5.52 16.04
N GLN A 79 -42.32 5.99 16.66
CA GLN A 79 -42.27 7.07 17.66
C GLN A 79 -41.53 6.62 18.92
N GLU A 80 -41.73 5.39 19.36
CA GLU A 80 -41.00 4.80 20.50
C GLU A 80 -39.51 4.67 20.22
N LEU A 81 -39.14 4.22 19.01
CA LEU A 81 -37.74 4.11 18.59
C LEU A 81 -37.08 5.48 18.50
N GLU A 82 -37.79 6.51 18.03
CA GLU A 82 -37.29 7.89 17.99
C GLU A 82 -37.11 8.48 19.40
N LEU A 83 -38.04 8.22 20.31
CA LEU A 83 -37.91 8.59 21.73
C LEU A 83 -36.75 7.85 22.41
N ALA A 84 -36.57 6.56 22.13
CA ALA A 84 -35.44 5.77 22.63
C ALA A 84 -34.11 6.30 22.09
N ARG A 85 -34.04 6.64 20.80
CA ARG A 85 -32.87 7.28 20.18
C ARG A 85 -32.56 8.62 20.83
N ARG A 86 -33.57 9.48 21.04
CA ARG A 86 -33.40 10.79 21.69
C ARG A 86 -32.96 10.67 23.16
N ARG A 87 -33.47 9.67 23.89
CA ARG A 87 -33.00 9.33 25.26
C ARG A 87 -31.55 8.84 25.25
N ALA A 88 -31.19 7.97 24.30
CA ALA A 88 -29.84 7.46 24.14
C ALA A 88 -28.85 8.58 23.73
N GLU A 89 -29.26 9.49 22.84
CA GLU A 89 -28.47 10.65 22.42
C GLU A 89 -28.23 11.62 23.58
N LYS A 90 -29.27 11.95 24.38
CA LYS A 90 -29.10 12.77 25.60
C LYS A 90 -28.20 12.09 26.64
N ALA A 91 -28.34 10.78 26.85
CA ALA A 91 -27.47 10.03 27.76
C ALA A 91 -26.03 9.97 27.25
N ALA A 92 -25.83 9.82 25.93
CA ALA A 92 -24.54 9.86 25.29
C ALA A 92 -23.92 11.26 25.33
N GLU A 93 -24.70 12.32 25.19
CA GLU A 93 -24.27 13.70 25.31
C GLU A 93 -23.77 14.01 26.72
N GLY A 94 -24.49 13.58 27.78
CA GLY A 94 -24.01 13.70 29.16
C GLY A 94 -22.68 12.97 29.39
N LYS A 95 -22.53 11.76 28.84
CA LYS A 95 -21.26 11.01 28.89
C LYS A 95 -20.14 11.68 28.09
N ARG A 96 -20.44 12.22 26.90
CA ARG A 96 -19.51 12.95 26.04
C ARG A 96 -19.06 14.26 26.67
N ALA A 97 -19.99 15.02 27.26
CA ALA A 97 -19.72 16.25 27.97
C ALA A 97 -18.84 15.99 29.20
N ASN A 98 -19.15 14.97 30.00
CA ASN A 98 -18.33 14.59 31.14
C ASN A 98 -16.92 14.12 30.70
N ALA A 99 -16.83 13.29 29.66
CA ALA A 99 -15.54 12.88 29.07
C ALA A 99 -14.74 14.07 28.51
N ALA A 100 -15.41 15.03 27.87
CA ALA A 100 -14.79 16.26 27.36
C ALA A 100 -14.29 17.16 28.48
N GLN A 101 -15.08 17.34 29.55
CA GLN A 101 -14.68 18.08 30.74
C GLN A 101 -13.51 17.40 31.46
N ALA A 102 -13.51 16.08 31.59
CA ALA A 102 -12.39 15.32 32.14
C ALA A 102 -11.12 15.48 31.28
N ARG A 103 -11.26 15.46 29.96
CA ARG A 103 -10.14 15.69 29.03
C ARG A 103 -9.63 17.13 29.08
N ALA A 104 -10.51 18.11 29.23
CA ALA A 104 -10.15 19.52 29.40
C ALA A 104 -9.41 19.77 30.72
N LYS A 105 -9.89 19.19 31.84
CA LYS A 105 -9.21 19.25 33.14
C LYS A 105 -7.82 18.61 33.08
N ARG A 106 -7.70 17.42 32.48
CA ARG A 106 -6.39 16.75 32.27
C ARG A 106 -5.45 17.53 31.36
N ARG A 107 -5.99 18.30 30.42
CA ARG A 107 -5.21 19.17 29.52
C ARG A 107 -4.77 20.46 30.23
N ALA A 108 -5.62 21.02 31.10
CA ALA A 108 -5.31 22.18 31.93
C ALA A 108 -4.29 21.85 33.03
N SER A 109 -4.34 20.64 33.59
CA SER A 109 -3.36 20.15 34.58
C SER A 109 -2.07 19.62 33.95
N ARG A 110 -1.93 19.68 32.62
CA ARG A 110 -0.74 19.20 31.93
C ARG A 110 0.27 20.36 31.91
N PRO A 111 1.51 20.18 32.41
CA PRO A 111 2.49 21.25 32.47
C PRO A 111 2.75 21.84 31.07
N ARG A 112 2.96 23.16 31.02
CA ARG A 112 3.25 23.85 29.76
C ARG A 112 4.52 23.25 29.13
N PRO A 113 4.63 23.26 27.79
CA PRO A 113 5.82 22.74 27.10
C PRO A 113 7.12 23.37 27.61
N GLU A 114 7.05 24.63 28.06
CA GLU A 114 8.16 25.44 28.60
C GLU A 114 8.66 24.98 29.98
N ASP A 115 7.79 24.37 30.81
CA ASP A 115 8.15 23.86 32.15
C ASP A 115 8.69 22.43 32.10
N ARG A 116 8.82 21.84 30.91
CA ARG A 116 9.43 20.51 30.77
C ARG A 116 10.94 20.67 30.80
N PRO A 117 11.67 19.90 31.64
CA PRO A 117 13.12 19.88 31.56
C PRO A 117 13.52 19.55 30.12
N GLY A 118 14.32 20.44 29.53
CA GLY A 118 14.50 20.60 28.09
C GLY A 118 14.74 19.28 27.36
N GLU A 119 13.72 18.84 26.61
CA GLU A 119 13.90 17.90 25.52
C GLU A 119 14.41 18.76 24.35
N GLN A 120 15.71 19.02 24.35
CA GLN A 120 16.38 19.68 23.23
C GLN A 120 16.07 18.87 21.99
N GLY A 121 15.42 19.52 21.01
CA GLY A 121 15.13 18.94 19.72
C GLY A 121 16.42 18.80 18.93
N GLU A 122 17.26 17.84 19.28
CA GLU A 122 18.34 17.39 18.43
C GLU A 122 17.75 16.42 17.40
N GLY A 123 17.35 16.99 16.27
CA GLY A 123 17.31 16.26 15.02
C GLY A 123 18.73 15.86 14.66
N GLY A 124 19.21 14.74 15.20
CA GLY A 124 20.55 14.27 14.96
C GLY A 124 20.70 12.81 15.36
N GLU A 125 21.29 12.03 14.47
CA GLU A 125 21.61 10.62 14.62
C GLU A 125 22.29 10.31 15.97
N GLY A 126 21.52 9.79 16.93
CA GLY A 126 22.03 9.42 18.25
C GLY A 126 21.17 8.40 18.99
N SER A 127 20.41 7.57 18.25
CA SER A 127 19.27 6.89 18.87
C SER A 127 19.60 5.78 19.86
N ASN A 128 20.83 5.26 19.82
CA ASN A 128 21.22 4.09 20.61
C ASN A 128 21.56 4.47 22.06
N GLY A 129 22.21 5.62 22.29
CA GLY A 129 22.59 6.04 23.65
C GLY A 129 21.40 6.25 24.57
N GLU A 130 20.29 6.80 24.05
CA GLU A 130 19.06 6.98 24.83
C GLU A 130 18.34 5.64 25.09
N GLU A 131 18.46 4.65 24.20
CA GLU A 131 17.90 3.30 24.43
C GLU A 131 18.68 2.59 25.52
N ASP A 132 20.01 2.64 25.44
CA ASP A 132 20.92 2.08 26.44
C ASP A 132 20.67 2.72 27.82
N ASP A 133 20.45 4.04 27.87
CA ASP A 133 20.10 4.75 29.10
C ASP A 133 18.75 4.31 29.68
N LEU A 134 17.74 4.10 28.83
CA LEU A 134 16.41 3.64 29.26
C LEU A 134 16.45 2.19 29.73
N GLU A 135 17.30 1.36 29.12
CA GLU A 135 17.52 -0.03 29.48
C GLU A 135 18.31 -0.16 30.80
N ALA A 136 19.36 0.64 30.97
CA ALA A 136 20.10 0.77 32.21
C ALA A 136 19.23 1.30 33.36
N LYS A 137 18.35 2.28 33.08
CA LYS A 137 17.35 2.73 34.05
C LYS A 137 16.41 1.60 34.40
N LEU A 138 15.86 0.88 33.42
CA LEU A 138 14.93 -0.24 33.63
C LEU A 138 15.54 -1.34 34.51
N ALA A 139 16.82 -1.66 34.30
CA ALA A 139 17.55 -2.64 35.09
C ALA A 139 17.73 -2.23 36.56
N ASN A 140 17.81 -0.92 36.84
CA ASN A 140 18.05 -0.38 38.17
C ASN A 140 16.78 0.04 38.93
N THR A 141 15.61 0.12 38.27
CA THR A 141 14.36 0.50 38.98
C THR A 141 13.83 -0.66 39.82
N LYS A 142 13.52 -0.39 41.08
CA LYS A 142 12.76 -1.31 41.95
C LYS A 142 11.26 -1.02 41.98
N ASP A 143 10.82 0.12 41.43
CA ASP A 143 9.40 0.48 41.32
C ASP A 143 8.78 -0.17 40.07
N GLU A 144 7.81 -1.05 40.28
CA GLU A 144 7.08 -1.74 39.21
C GLU A 144 6.33 -0.79 38.26
N LYS A 145 5.86 0.36 38.75
CA LYS A 145 5.16 1.35 37.91
C LYS A 145 6.13 2.03 36.97
N GLU A 146 7.32 2.36 37.46
CA GLU A 146 8.39 2.95 36.66
C GLU A 146 8.95 1.93 35.64
N ALA A 147 9.20 0.69 36.06
CA ALA A 147 9.60 -0.39 35.17
C ALA A 147 8.61 -0.60 34.02
N LYS A 148 7.30 -0.59 34.31
CA LYS A 148 6.25 -0.70 33.28
C LYS A 148 6.27 0.48 32.30
N ARG A 149 6.54 1.70 32.78
CA ARG A 149 6.67 2.88 31.94
C ARG A 149 7.90 2.77 31.03
N LEU A 150 9.07 2.40 31.57
CA LEU A 150 10.31 2.25 30.82
C LEU A 150 10.22 1.17 29.74
N ARG A 151 9.65 -0.01 30.05
CA ARG A 151 9.37 -1.06 29.04
C ARG A 151 8.48 -0.58 27.89
N ARG A 152 7.53 0.33 28.17
CA ARG A 152 6.68 0.92 27.13
C ARG A 152 7.46 1.90 26.27
N LEU A 153 8.35 2.71 26.87
CA LEU A 153 9.20 3.65 26.15
C LEU A 153 10.15 2.92 25.20
N LEU A 154 10.87 1.89 25.69
CA LEU A 154 11.75 1.06 24.86
C LEU A 154 11.00 0.43 23.67
N ARG A 155 9.84 -0.19 23.91
CA ARG A 155 9.04 -0.75 22.80
C ARG A 155 8.57 0.30 21.79
N ASN A 156 8.19 1.50 22.26
CA ASN A 156 7.76 2.57 21.37
C ASN A 156 8.91 3.14 20.55
N ARG A 157 10.11 3.18 21.14
CA ARG A 157 11.33 3.60 20.49
C ARG A 157 11.71 2.65 19.37
N VAL A 158 11.79 1.35 19.66
CA VAL A 158 12.06 0.29 18.67
C VAL A 158 11.02 0.32 17.54
N SER A 159 9.73 0.45 17.87
CA SER A 159 8.70 0.49 16.83
C SER A 159 8.77 1.75 15.96
N ALA A 160 9.16 2.89 16.52
CA ALA A 160 9.40 4.11 15.77
C ALA A 160 10.64 4.02 14.88
N GLN A 161 11.75 3.44 15.37
CA GLN A 161 12.95 3.15 14.57
C GLN A 161 12.61 2.26 13.38
N GLN A 162 11.98 1.11 13.62
CA GLN A 162 11.57 0.20 12.56
C GLN A 162 10.63 0.86 11.54
N ALA A 163 9.71 1.72 11.98
CA ALA A 163 8.84 2.46 11.06
C ALA A 163 9.63 3.45 10.18
N ARG A 164 10.64 4.13 10.76
CA ARG A 164 11.54 5.02 10.03
C ARG A 164 12.41 4.23 9.04
N GLU A 165 12.98 3.12 9.46
CA GLU A 165 13.78 2.24 8.60
C GLU A 165 12.96 1.67 7.45
N ARG A 166 11.76 1.16 7.72
CA ARG A 166 10.83 0.71 6.66
C ARG A 166 10.48 1.83 5.68
N LYS A 167 10.27 3.06 6.16
CA LYS A 167 10.03 4.20 5.29
C LYS A 167 11.27 4.56 4.47
N LYS A 168 12.46 4.55 5.09
CA LYS A 168 13.74 4.83 4.44
C LYS A 168 14.03 3.80 3.34
N SER A 169 13.83 2.52 3.61
CA SER A 169 14.02 1.45 2.62
C SER A 169 13.00 1.54 1.48
N TYR A 170 11.73 1.80 1.78
CA TYR A 170 10.70 1.99 0.74
C TYR A 170 11.04 3.15 -0.20
N VAL A 171 11.42 4.31 0.36
CA VAL A 171 11.81 5.48 -0.44
C VAL A 171 13.07 5.19 -1.26
N SER A 172 14.09 4.59 -0.65
CA SER A 172 15.31 4.18 -1.36
C SER A 172 15.00 3.22 -2.53
N ASN A 173 14.09 2.26 -2.33
CA ASN A 173 13.71 1.32 -3.37
C ASN A 173 12.96 2.02 -4.51
N LEU A 174 12.07 2.97 -4.20
CA LEU A 174 11.39 3.77 -5.21
C LEU A 174 12.38 4.62 -6.03
N GLU A 175 13.35 5.25 -5.37
CA GLU A 175 14.40 6.02 -6.04
C GLU A 175 15.25 5.13 -6.97
N GLN A 176 15.57 3.91 -6.54
CA GLN A 176 16.28 2.93 -7.36
C GLN A 176 15.45 2.49 -8.57
N GLN A 177 14.16 2.20 -8.39
CA GLN A 177 13.25 1.83 -9.48
C GLN A 177 13.09 2.97 -10.49
N ALA A 178 12.94 4.22 -10.02
CA ALA A 178 12.87 5.38 -10.89
C ALA A 178 14.14 5.52 -11.74
N LYS A 179 15.33 5.40 -11.13
CA LYS A 179 16.61 5.41 -11.86
C LYS A 179 16.73 4.27 -12.87
N ALA A 180 16.28 3.06 -12.52
CA ALA A 180 16.30 1.93 -13.43
C ALA A 180 15.35 2.14 -14.63
N HIS A 181 14.17 2.73 -14.39
CA HIS A 181 13.24 3.10 -15.44
C HIS A 181 13.80 4.19 -16.35
N GLU A 182 14.41 5.25 -15.80
CA GLU A 182 15.08 6.30 -16.56
C GLU A 182 16.18 5.74 -17.47
N GLN A 183 17.02 4.83 -16.95
CA GLN A 183 18.06 4.15 -17.75
C GLN A 183 17.45 3.30 -18.87
N SER A 184 16.34 2.60 -18.60
CA SER A 184 15.63 1.81 -19.59
C SER A 184 15.06 2.69 -20.71
N VAL A 185 14.46 3.83 -20.35
CA VAL A 185 13.95 4.82 -21.31
C VAL A 185 15.08 5.31 -22.22
N VAL A 186 16.20 5.77 -21.66
CA VAL A 186 17.34 6.24 -22.46
C VAL A 186 17.86 5.15 -23.41
N LYS A 187 17.97 3.90 -22.92
CA LYS A 187 18.41 2.77 -23.74
C LYS A 187 17.45 2.49 -24.90
N LEU A 188 16.14 2.53 -24.65
CA LEU A 188 15.11 2.32 -25.67
C LEU A 188 15.08 3.45 -26.68
N GLU A 189 15.18 4.70 -26.23
CA GLU A 189 15.28 5.88 -27.11
C GLU A 189 16.48 5.81 -28.03
N GLN A 190 17.65 5.40 -27.53
CA GLN A 190 18.83 5.20 -28.37
C GLN A 190 18.61 4.11 -29.43
N LYS A 191 17.96 3.00 -29.04
CA LYS A 191 17.62 1.91 -29.98
C LYS A 191 16.64 2.40 -31.06
N VAL A 192 15.61 3.14 -30.68
CA VAL A 192 14.65 3.75 -31.61
C VAL A 192 15.37 4.68 -32.58
N LYS A 193 16.19 5.61 -32.09
CA LYS A 193 16.96 6.54 -32.95
C LYS A 193 17.88 5.83 -33.92
N THR A 194 18.46 4.70 -33.54
CA THR A 194 19.31 3.89 -34.43
C THR A 194 18.47 3.20 -35.50
N LEU A 195 17.36 2.56 -35.11
CA LEU A 195 16.45 1.92 -36.06
C LEU A 195 15.78 2.93 -37.02
N GLU A 196 15.43 4.11 -36.54
CA GLU A 196 14.89 5.19 -37.39
C GLU A 196 15.92 5.67 -38.42
N ARG A 197 17.19 5.82 -38.02
CA ARG A 197 18.28 6.16 -38.95
C ARG A 197 18.47 5.08 -40.02
N GLU A 198 18.52 3.82 -39.63
CA GLU A 198 18.62 2.68 -40.56
C GLU A 198 17.41 2.63 -41.51
N ASN A 199 16.20 2.78 -40.97
CA ASN A 199 14.97 2.74 -41.76
C ASN A 199 14.92 3.88 -42.78
N ASN A 200 15.31 5.09 -42.37
CA ASN A 200 15.38 6.24 -43.26
C ASN A 200 16.42 6.04 -44.37
N MET A 201 17.59 5.50 -44.06
CA MET A 201 18.61 5.16 -45.05
C MET A 201 18.09 4.15 -46.08
N LEU A 202 17.43 3.08 -45.61
CA LEU A 202 16.85 2.06 -46.49
C LEU A 202 15.74 2.64 -47.37
N ARG A 203 14.85 3.47 -46.81
CA ARG A 203 13.81 4.17 -47.59
C ARG A 203 14.41 5.07 -48.67
N GLN A 204 15.50 5.76 -48.37
CA GLN A 204 16.19 6.63 -49.33
C GLN A 204 16.83 5.82 -50.46
N ILE A 205 17.49 4.70 -50.14
CA ILE A 205 18.04 3.77 -51.14
C ILE A 205 16.93 3.25 -52.05
N ILE A 206 15.81 2.79 -51.48
CA ILE A 206 14.67 2.30 -52.25
C ILE A 206 14.11 3.40 -53.17
N LYS A 207 13.93 4.63 -52.66
CA LYS A 207 13.47 5.77 -53.45
C LYS A 207 14.40 6.05 -54.64
N ASN A 208 15.71 6.01 -54.41
CA ASN A 208 16.72 6.24 -55.46
C ASN A 208 16.73 5.13 -56.51
N ILE A 209 16.43 3.88 -56.13
CA ILE A 209 16.32 2.74 -57.07
C ILE A 209 15.00 2.79 -57.83
N GLN A 210 13.90 3.16 -57.18
CA GLN A 210 12.55 3.22 -57.78
C GLN A 210 12.33 4.44 -58.69
N ASN A 211 13.10 5.52 -58.50
CA ASN A 211 13.12 6.68 -59.39
C ASN A 211 14.48 6.80 -60.13
N PRO A 212 14.79 5.92 -61.10
CA PRO A 212 16.01 6.04 -61.89
C PRO A 212 15.99 7.23 -62.88
N GLY A 213 14.84 7.86 -63.09
CA GLY A 213 14.58 8.84 -64.16
C GLY A 213 15.09 10.27 -63.95
N ASP A 214 15.72 10.57 -62.81
CA ASP A 214 16.25 11.93 -62.52
C ASP A 214 17.77 12.04 -62.72
N ARG A 215 18.41 10.99 -63.27
CA ARG A 215 19.78 11.08 -63.78
C ARG A 215 19.75 11.79 -65.13
N SER A 216 19.51 13.09 -65.09
CA SER A 216 19.84 13.99 -66.20
C SER A 216 21.33 13.81 -66.49
N VAL A 217 21.61 13.20 -67.63
CA VAL A 217 22.94 13.07 -68.21
C VAL A 217 23.47 14.49 -68.38
N PRO A 218 24.64 14.86 -67.82
CA PRO A 218 25.24 16.15 -68.15
C PRO A 218 25.54 16.14 -69.65
N ASP A 219 24.85 17.02 -70.36
CA ASP A 219 25.02 17.28 -71.79
C ASP A 219 26.51 17.62 -72.00
N ALA A 220 27.25 16.69 -72.61
CA ALA A 220 28.66 16.87 -72.90
C ALA A 220 28.80 17.62 -74.23
N PRO A 221 29.62 18.68 -74.31
CA PRO A 221 29.86 19.41 -75.55
C PRO A 221 30.66 18.61 -76.58
#